data_AF-A0AAX2TLD6-F1
#
_entry.id   AF-A0AAX2TLD6-F1
#
_cell.length_a   1.000
_cell.length_b   1.000
_cell.length_c   1.000
_cell.angle_alpha   90.00
_cell.angle_beta   90.00
_cell.angle_gamma   90.00
#
_symmetry.space_group_name_H-M   'P 1'
#
loop_
_entity.id
_entity.type
_entity.pdbx_description
1 polymer ?
#
loop_
_entity_poly.entity_id
_entity_poly.type
_entity_poly.pdbx_seq_one_letter_code
_entity_poly.pdbx_strand_id
1 'polypeptide(L)'
;IAHERAGKPPLLNFDYEILMDARQFERPVNYALAAIRKYKDKCIDDCLDPAKPPVVVVDPRAGHGPGIGGFKRDSEVGIAMHEGHAVYFVLFYPDPAPGQTIADVLHALRRFVVEVSKRHEGAAPIL
;
A
#
# COMPACT_ATOMS: atom_id res chain seq x y z
N ILE A 1 -22.40 -0.91 9.26
CA ILE A 1 -23.01 0.45 9.27
C ILE A 1 -21.99 1.60 9.28
N ALA A 2 -21.16 1.81 10.33
CA ALA A 2 -20.19 2.92 10.33
C ALA A 2 -19.08 2.79 9.27
N HIS A 3 -18.61 1.57 9.01
CA HIS A 3 -17.60 1.26 7.99
C HIS A 3 -18.09 1.45 6.54
N GLU A 4 -19.38 1.18 6.28
CA GLU A 4 -19.99 1.32 4.95
C GLU A 4 -20.25 2.77 4.57
N ARG A 5 -20.65 3.60 5.55
CA ARG A 5 -20.94 5.02 5.33
C ARG A 5 -19.70 5.88 5.09
N ALA A 6 -18.51 5.40 5.45
CA ALA A 6 -17.23 6.05 5.21
C ALA A 6 -16.59 5.69 3.85
N GLY A 7 -17.29 4.96 2.99
CA GLY A 7 -16.74 4.50 1.70
C GLY A 7 -15.83 3.28 1.79
N LYS A 8 -15.99 2.46 2.85
CA LYS A 8 -15.20 1.23 3.11
C LYS A 8 -13.68 1.48 3.07
N PRO A 9 -13.15 2.37 3.93
CA PRO A 9 -11.71 2.63 3.98
C PRO A 9 -10.97 1.33 4.33
N PRO A 10 -9.79 1.07 3.73
CA PRO A 10 -9.01 -0.12 4.06
C PRO A 10 -8.74 -0.20 5.55
N LEU A 11 -8.93 -1.38 6.14
CA LEU A 11 -8.63 -1.64 7.54
C LEU A 11 -7.12 -1.85 7.71
N LEU A 12 -6.32 -0.81 7.49
CA LEU A 12 -4.92 -0.80 7.90
C LEU A 12 -4.84 -0.30 9.34
N ASN A 13 -4.21 -1.05 10.25
CA ASN A 13 -3.88 -0.58 11.61
C ASN A 13 -2.62 0.33 11.63
N PHE A 14 -2.29 0.90 10.49
CA PHE A 14 -1.11 1.74 10.26
C PHE A 14 -1.58 3.10 9.78
N ASP A 15 -0.88 4.16 10.18
CA ASP A 15 -1.07 5.46 9.55
C ASP A 15 -0.44 5.43 8.17
N TYR A 16 -1.16 5.91 7.16
CA TYR A 16 -0.68 5.91 5.79
C TYR A 16 -1.11 7.17 5.05
N GLU A 17 -0.37 7.45 3.98
CA GLU A 17 -0.68 8.50 3.02
C GLU A 17 -0.92 7.86 1.66
N ILE A 18 -2.04 8.19 1.01
CA ILE A 18 -2.28 7.78 -0.38
C ILE A 18 -1.39 8.59 -1.30
N LEU A 19 -0.48 7.92 -1.99
CA LEU A 19 0.41 8.54 -2.97
C LEU A 19 -0.19 8.55 -4.37
N MET A 20 -0.93 7.50 -4.71
CA MET A 20 -1.59 7.37 -6.00
C MET A 20 -2.93 6.65 -5.82
N ASP A 21 -4.01 7.26 -6.31
CA ASP A 21 -5.31 6.61 -6.44
C ASP A 21 -5.55 6.29 -7.92
N ALA A 22 -5.46 5.01 -8.29
CA ALA A 22 -5.57 4.61 -9.69
C ALA A 22 -7.01 4.72 -10.22
N ARG A 23 -8.01 5.02 -9.38
CA ARG A 23 -9.35 5.39 -9.85
C ARG A 23 -9.35 6.73 -10.59
N GLN A 24 -8.30 7.53 -10.42
CA GLN A 24 -8.10 8.82 -11.08
C GLN A 24 -7.21 8.73 -12.33
N PHE A 25 -6.79 7.53 -12.73
CA PHE A 25 -6.01 7.35 -13.97
C PHE A 25 -6.90 7.44 -15.20
N GLU A 26 -6.28 7.69 -16.36
CA GLU A 26 -6.97 7.67 -17.66
C GLU A 26 -7.70 6.33 -17.91
N ARG A 27 -7.08 5.23 -17.46
CA ARG A 27 -7.73 3.92 -17.34
C ARG A 27 -7.90 3.60 -15.86
N PRO A 28 -9.07 3.89 -15.27
CA PRO A 28 -9.29 3.73 -13.85
C PRO A 28 -9.19 2.26 -13.42
N VAL A 29 -8.54 2.01 -12.29
CA VAL A 29 -8.65 0.73 -11.57
C VAL A 29 -8.88 0.94 -10.09
N ASN A 30 -9.49 -0.03 -9.43
CA ASN A 30 -9.82 0.01 -8.01
C ASN A 30 -8.63 -0.19 -7.07
N TYR A 31 -7.43 0.26 -7.43
CA TYR A 31 -6.21 0.12 -6.63
C TYR A 31 -5.64 1.48 -6.23
N ALA A 32 -4.96 1.53 -5.10
CA ALA A 32 -4.23 2.71 -4.66
C ALA A 32 -2.87 2.31 -4.05
N LEU A 33 -1.88 3.18 -4.19
CA LEU A 33 -0.60 3.06 -3.53
C LEU A 33 -0.60 3.93 -2.27
N ALA A 34 -0.28 3.33 -1.13
CA ALA A 34 -0.11 4.04 0.13
C ALA A 34 1.33 3.94 0.62
N ALA A 35 1.86 5.02 1.20
CA ALA A 35 3.07 5.00 2.00
C ALA A 35 2.71 4.84 3.47
N ILE A 36 3.32 3.86 4.14
CA ILE A 36 3.12 3.65 5.58
C ILE A 36 3.99 4.65 6.34
N ARG A 37 3.38 5.37 7.29
CA ARG A 37 4.02 6.43 8.07
C ARG A 37 4.29 6.03 9.51
N LYS A 38 3.34 5.37 10.16
CA LYS A 38 3.44 5.03 11.60
C LYS A 38 2.73 3.74 11.93
N TYR A 39 3.18 3.09 13.01
CA TYR A 39 2.45 2.01 13.67
C TYR A 39 2.32 2.32 15.16
N LYS A 40 1.11 2.65 15.60
CA LYS A 40 0.84 3.15 16.97
C LYS A 40 1.76 4.35 17.29
N ASP A 41 2.45 4.31 18.42
CA ASP A 41 3.33 5.38 18.89
C ASP A 41 4.73 5.37 18.24
N LYS A 42 5.02 4.42 17.34
CA LYS A 42 6.32 4.32 16.66
C LYS A 42 6.24 4.94 15.27
N CYS A 43 7.01 5.99 15.03
CA CYS A 43 7.13 6.61 13.72
C CYS A 43 8.12 5.82 12.86
N ILE A 44 7.89 5.75 11.55
CA ILE A 44 8.86 5.14 10.63
C ILE A 44 10.21 5.87 10.71
N ASP A 45 10.19 7.18 10.94
CA ASP A 45 11.38 8.03 11.07
C ASP A 45 12.33 7.57 12.19
N ASP A 46 11.81 6.89 13.22
CA ASP A 46 12.61 6.39 14.34
C ASP A 46 13.44 5.13 13.97
N CYS A 47 13.06 4.43 12.90
CA CYS A 47 13.63 3.14 12.51
C CYS A 47 14.09 3.08 11.05
N LEU A 48 13.80 4.11 10.23
CA LEU A 48 14.10 4.14 8.80
C LEU A 48 15.60 4.16 8.55
N ASP A 49 16.08 3.20 7.75
CA ASP A 49 17.42 3.19 7.18
C ASP A 49 17.32 3.56 5.69
N PRO A 50 17.75 4.77 5.29
CA PRO A 50 17.70 5.20 3.89
C PRO A 50 18.53 4.34 2.92
N ALA A 51 19.49 3.56 3.43
CA ALA A 51 20.30 2.67 2.59
C ALA A 51 19.58 1.34 2.28
N LYS A 52 18.49 1.01 3.00
CA LYS A 52 17.72 -0.21 2.74
C LYS A 52 16.75 -0.02 1.57
N PRO A 53 16.56 -1.05 0.73
CA PRO A 53 15.61 -0.98 -0.37
C PRO A 53 14.18 -0.83 0.16
N PRO A 54 13.30 -0.10 -0.54
CA PRO A 54 11.90 0.00 -0.17
C PRO A 54 11.20 -1.36 -0.31
N VAL A 55 10.14 -1.58 0.47
CA VAL A 55 9.29 -2.76 0.41
C VAL A 55 7.90 -2.35 -0.04
N VAL A 56 7.33 -3.04 -1.03
CA VAL A 56 5.94 -2.86 -1.47
C VAL A 56 5.17 -4.14 -1.16
N VAL A 57 4.25 -4.05 -0.21
CA VAL A 57 3.39 -5.17 0.16
C VAL A 57 2.11 -5.12 -0.67
N VAL A 58 1.75 -6.24 -1.29
CA VAL A 58 0.48 -6.42 -2.02
C VAL A 58 -0.32 -7.52 -1.33
N ASP A 59 -1.35 -7.17 -0.55
CA ASP A 59 -2.21 -8.21 0.03
C ASP A 59 -3.11 -8.81 -1.07
N PRO A 60 -3.16 -10.14 -1.22
CA PRO A 60 -4.00 -10.79 -2.23
C PRO A 60 -5.51 -10.70 -1.92
N ARG A 61 -5.89 -10.22 -0.72
CA ARG A 61 -7.29 -10.10 -0.29
C ARG A 61 -7.71 -8.66 -0.15
N ALA A 62 -8.99 -8.44 -0.47
CA ALA A 62 -9.93 -7.32 -0.23
C ALA A 62 -9.50 -5.98 0.41
N GLY A 63 -8.51 -5.98 1.30
CA GLY A 63 -8.55 -5.14 2.50
C GLY A 63 -9.70 -5.51 3.45
N HIS A 64 -10.42 -6.62 3.18
CA HIS A 64 -11.61 -7.04 3.92
C HIS A 64 -11.49 -8.48 4.46
N GLY A 65 -11.09 -8.62 5.72
CA GLY A 65 -11.07 -9.91 6.43
C GLY A 65 -10.03 -9.98 7.55
N PRO A 66 -10.29 -10.74 8.63
CA PRO A 66 -9.30 -10.92 9.70
C PRO A 66 -7.98 -11.54 9.17
N GLY A 67 -6.85 -10.97 9.60
CA GLY A 67 -5.51 -11.47 9.26
C GLY A 67 -4.86 -10.88 8.00
N ILE A 68 -5.38 -9.78 7.45
CA ILE A 68 -4.71 -8.98 6.39
C ILE A 68 -3.29 -8.60 6.82
N GLY A 69 -2.37 -8.48 5.86
CA GLY A 69 -0.96 -8.09 6.04
C GLY A 69 -0.74 -6.71 6.68
N GLY A 70 -1.82 -6.07 7.14
CA GLY A 70 -1.83 -4.82 7.90
C GLY A 70 -2.53 -4.89 9.27
N PHE A 71 -2.97 -6.08 9.72
CA PHE A 71 -3.76 -6.22 10.95
C PHE A 71 -2.94 -6.60 12.18
N LYS A 72 -1.75 -7.19 12.01
CA LYS A 72 -0.92 -7.71 13.10
C LYS A 72 0.49 -7.14 13.04
N ARG A 73 1.14 -7.02 14.19
CA ARG A 73 2.54 -6.60 14.30
C ARG A 73 3.49 -7.54 13.54
N ASP A 74 3.16 -8.83 13.51
CA ASP A 74 3.91 -9.86 12.78
C ASP A 74 3.47 -9.99 11.32
N SER A 75 2.91 -8.93 10.76
CA SER A 75 2.63 -8.86 9.33
C SER A 75 3.88 -8.41 8.57
N GLU A 76 3.92 -8.68 7.27
CA GLU A 76 5.01 -8.25 6.38
C GLU A 76 5.29 -6.75 6.51
N VAL A 77 4.24 -5.91 6.66
CA VAL A 77 4.39 -4.47 6.91
C VAL A 77 5.11 -4.21 8.23
N GLY A 78 4.68 -4.85 9.32
CA GLY A 78 5.27 -4.65 10.64
C GLY A 78 6.71 -5.13 10.74
N ILE A 79 7.03 -6.26 10.08
CA ILE A 79 8.39 -6.80 10.01
C ILE A 79 9.28 -5.87 9.18
N ALA A 80 8.86 -5.47 7.98
CA ALA A 80 9.64 -4.58 7.12
C ALA A 80 9.89 -3.22 7.79
N MET A 81 8.90 -2.65 8.47
CA MET A 81 9.08 -1.42 9.24
C MET A 81 10.06 -1.61 10.41
N HIS A 82 9.97 -2.72 11.13
CA HIS A 82 10.87 -2.99 12.25
C HIS A 82 12.31 -3.17 11.81
N GLU A 83 12.52 -3.78 10.64
CA GLU A 83 13.81 -3.92 9.98
C GLU A 83 14.29 -2.61 9.34
N GLY A 84 13.52 -1.52 9.40
CA GLY A 84 13.94 -0.20 8.94
C GLY A 84 13.79 0.07 7.45
N HIS A 85 12.98 -0.72 6.74
CA HIS A 85 12.63 -0.44 5.35
C HIS A 85 11.60 0.69 5.26
N ALA A 86 11.67 1.49 4.20
CA ALA A 86 10.52 2.28 3.76
C ALA A 86 9.43 1.32 3.25
N VAL A 87 8.23 1.40 3.81
CA VAL A 87 7.15 0.45 3.49
C VAL A 87 6.02 1.14 2.74
N TYR A 88 5.62 0.51 1.65
CA TYR A 88 4.49 0.88 0.82
C TYR A 88 3.49 -0.27 0.79
N PHE A 89 2.23 0.06 0.60
CA PHE A 89 1.15 -0.91 0.57
C PHE A 89 0.25 -0.64 -0.62
N VAL A 90 -0.03 -1.70 -1.38
CA VAL A 90 -1.02 -1.65 -2.46
C VAL A 90 -2.39 -1.99 -1.86
N LEU A 91 -3.23 -0.97 -1.82
CA LEU A 91 -4.62 -1.03 -1.42
C LEU A 91 -5.50 -1.36 -2.62
N PHE A 92 -6.66 -1.95 -2.36
CA PHE A 92 -7.71 -2.00 -3.35
C PHE A 92 -9.10 -1.82 -2.73
N TYR A 93 -9.98 -1.21 -3.52
CA TYR A 93 -11.36 -0.97 -3.17
C TYR A 93 -12.22 -2.19 -3.58
N PRO A 94 -13.31 -2.50 -2.87
CA PRO A 94 -14.07 -3.73 -3.10
C PRO A 94 -14.64 -3.86 -4.52
N ASP A 95 -15.05 -2.75 -5.13
CA ASP A 95 -15.69 -2.75 -6.44
C ASP A 95 -14.69 -2.29 -7.52
N PRO A 96 -14.53 -3.04 -8.63
CA PRO A 96 -13.70 -2.62 -9.75
C PRO A 96 -14.24 -1.34 -10.39
N ALA A 97 -13.37 -0.55 -11.02
CA ALA A 97 -13.81 0.59 -11.79
C ALA A 97 -14.57 0.14 -13.06
N PRO A 98 -15.54 0.92 -13.59
CA PRO A 98 -16.26 0.56 -14.80
C PRO A 98 -15.31 0.29 -15.98
N GLY A 99 -15.42 -0.90 -16.59
CA GLY A 99 -14.59 -1.30 -17.74
C GLY A 99 -13.15 -1.72 -17.39
N GLN A 100 -12.79 -1.77 -16.11
CA GLN A 100 -11.48 -2.23 -15.65
C GLN A 100 -11.15 -3.64 -16.18
N THR A 101 -9.96 -3.80 -16.75
CA THR A 101 -9.41 -5.10 -17.14
C THR A 101 -8.20 -5.49 -16.28
N ILE A 102 -7.81 -6.77 -16.30
CA ILE A 102 -6.57 -7.23 -15.66
C ILE A 102 -5.34 -6.53 -16.25
N ALA A 103 -5.34 -6.25 -17.56
CA ALA A 103 -4.24 -5.51 -18.18
C ALA A 103 -4.11 -4.10 -17.59
N ASP A 104 -5.22 -3.40 -17.32
CA ASP A 104 -5.19 -2.08 -16.70
C ASP A 104 -4.66 -2.14 -15.26
N VAL A 105 -5.01 -3.21 -14.52
CA VAL A 105 -4.47 -3.45 -13.17
C VAL A 105 -2.96 -3.65 -13.22
N LEU A 106 -2.45 -4.49 -14.13
CA LEU A 106 -1.00 -4.70 -14.28
C LEU A 106 -0.27 -3.39 -14.65
N HIS A 107 -0.87 -2.57 -15.51
CA HIS A 107 -0.31 -1.25 -15.83
C HIS A 107 -0.28 -0.32 -14.62
N ALA A 108 -1.33 -0.30 -13.80
CA ALA A 108 -1.37 0.48 -12.57
C ALA A 108 -0.32 0.01 -11.56
N LEU A 109 -0.20 -1.30 -11.32
CA LEU A 109 0.83 -1.87 -10.43
C LEU A 109 2.24 -1.54 -10.90
N ARG A 110 2.51 -1.59 -12.21
CA ARG A 110 3.79 -1.15 -12.77
C ARG A 110 4.06 0.32 -12.47
N ARG A 111 3.05 1.19 -12.59
CA ARG A 111 3.19 2.61 -12.25
C ARG A 111 3.49 2.82 -10.77
N PHE A 112 2.92 2.03 -9.89
CA PHE A 112 3.21 2.09 -8.45
C PHE A 112 4.67 1.72 -8.15
N VAL A 113 5.17 0.62 -8.72
CA VAL A 113 6.58 0.22 -8.56
C VAL A 113 7.53 1.31 -9.07
N VAL A 114 7.22 1.92 -10.21
CA VAL A 114 8.00 3.05 -10.75
C VAL A 114 7.96 4.26 -9.82
N GLU A 115 6.79 4.59 -9.26
CA GLU A 115 6.65 5.70 -8.31
C GLU A 115 7.46 5.46 -7.02
N VAL A 116 7.42 4.25 -6.47
CA VAL A 116 8.21 3.89 -5.29
C VAL A 116 9.70 3.99 -5.60
N SER A 117 10.14 3.39 -6.71
CA SER A 117 11.55 3.43 -7.11
C SER A 117 12.07 4.86 -7.28
N LYS A 118 11.29 5.75 -7.91
CA LYS A 118 11.65 7.18 -8.05
C LYS A 118 11.86 7.91 -6.73
N ARG A 119 11.12 7.53 -5.69
CA ARG A 119 11.25 8.13 -4.35
C ARG A 119 12.49 7.66 -3.59
N HIS A 120 13.13 6.59 -4.05
CA HIS A 120 14.29 5.94 -3.43
C HIS A 120 15.48 5.91 -4.39
N GLU A 121 15.74 7.02 -5.07
CA GLU A 121 16.91 7.20 -5.96
C GLU A 121 17.06 6.12 -7.06
N GLY A 122 15.94 5.52 -7.48
CA GLY A 122 15.92 4.45 -8.48
C GLY A 122 16.15 3.04 -7.92
N ALA A 123 16.24 2.86 -6.60
CA ALA A 123 16.29 1.55 -5.98
C ALA A 123 15.05 0.72 -6.36
N ALA A 124 15.26 -0.56 -6.70
CA ALA A 124 14.16 -1.47 -6.97
C ALA A 124 13.51 -1.89 -5.64
N PRO A 125 12.17 -1.83 -5.52
CA PRO A 125 11.51 -2.32 -4.33
C PRO A 125 11.55 -3.84 -4.23
N ILE A 126 11.60 -4.33 -3.00
CA ILE A 126 11.26 -5.72 -2.66
C ILE A 126 9.73 -5.85 -2.75
N LEU A 127 9.26 -6.91 -3.41
CA LEU A 127 7.84 -7.25 -3.57
C LEU A 127 7.50 -8.51 -2.78
#